data_AF-A0A442UPD2-F1
#
_entry.id   AF-A0A442UPD2-F1
#
_cell.length_a   1.000
_cell.length_b   1.000
_cell.length_c   1.000
_cell.angle_alpha   90.00
_cell.angle_beta   90.00
_cell.angle_gamma   90.00
#
_symmetry.space_group_name_H-M   'P 1'
#
loop_
_entity.id
_entity.type
_entity.pdbx_description
1 polymer ?
#
loop_
_entity_poly.entity_id
_entity_poly.type
_entity_poly.pdbx_seq_one_letter_code
_entity_poly.pdbx_strand_id
1 'polypeptide(L)' 'MKSTSKTSATLLLLATLCILATACSRTLSTETGKGVCTVWSGLTYSASKDTPETVLGIRQNNAKRASFCKK' A
#
# COMPACT_ATOMS: atom_id res chain seq x y z
N MET A 1 20.57 52.98 -18.33
CA MET A 1 20.70 51.97 -17.25
C MET A 1 19.56 50.97 -17.38
N LYS A 2 19.84 49.73 -17.79
CA LYS A 2 18.82 48.70 -18.09
C LYS A 2 18.65 47.82 -16.85
N SER A 3 17.42 47.82 -16.33
CA SER A 3 17.01 47.12 -15.11
C SER A 3 17.10 45.60 -15.26
N THR A 4 18.04 44.96 -14.56
CA THR A 4 18.24 43.50 -14.52
C THR A 4 17.77 42.85 -13.21
N SER A 5 17.16 43.61 -12.30
CA SER A 5 16.91 43.15 -10.92
C SER A 5 15.67 42.23 -10.77
N LYS A 6 14.74 42.22 -11.73
CA LYS A 6 13.43 41.57 -11.56
C LYS A 6 13.36 40.08 -11.94
N THR A 7 14.37 39.53 -12.63
CA THR A 7 14.33 38.17 -13.18
C THR A 7 14.85 37.08 -12.24
N SER A 8 15.63 37.42 -11.21
CA SER A 8 16.21 36.40 -10.30
C SER A 8 15.20 35.81 -9.31
N ALA A 9 14.23 36.61 -8.84
CA ALA A 9 13.24 36.16 -7.86
C ALA A 9 12.27 35.11 -8.44
N THR A 10 11.92 35.23 -9.71
CA THR A 10 11.03 34.29 -10.40
C THR A 10 11.67 32.92 -10.61
N LEU A 11 12.99 32.89 -10.86
CA LEU A 11 13.75 31.65 -11.03
C LEU A 11 13.88 30.87 -9.72
N LEU A 12 14.09 31.58 -8.60
CA LEU A 12 14.12 30.97 -7.26
C LEU A 12 12.75 30.37 -6.86
N LEU A 13 11.66 31.04 -7.22
CA LEU A 13 10.29 30.55 -6.98
C LEU A 13 9.95 29.30 -7.81
N LEU A 14 10.37 29.23 -9.07
CA LEU A 14 10.16 28.03 -9.89
C LEU A 14 10.96 26.82 -9.38
N ALA A 15 12.17 27.06 -8.88
CA ALA A 15 13.03 26.01 -8.34
C ALA A 15 12.45 25.40 -7.06
N THR A 16 11.88 26.19 -6.16
CA THR A 16 11.26 25.68 -4.92
C THR A 16 9.98 24.87 -5.17
N LEU A 17 9.18 25.26 -6.17
CA LEU A 17 7.97 24.53 -6.58
C LEU A 17 8.28 23.15 -7.18
N CYS A 18 9.37 23.01 -7.95
CA CYS A 18 9.77 21.72 -8.50
C CYS A 18 10.25 20.74 -7.42
N ILE A 19 10.93 21.22 -6.38
CA ILE A 19 11.42 20.37 -5.28
C ILE A 19 10.23 19.82 -4.47
N LEU A 20 9.19 20.64 -4.20
CA LEU A 20 7.98 20.18 -3.50
C LEU A 20 7.19 19.14 -4.30
N ALA A 21 7.19 19.22 -5.64
CA ALA A 21 6.50 18.24 -6.49
C ALA A 21 7.17 16.85 -6.46
N THR A 22 8.50 16.78 -6.27
CA THR A 22 9.23 15.50 -6.15
C THR A 22 9.09 14.81 -4.79
N ALA A 23 8.64 15.52 -3.76
CA ALA A 23 8.31 14.96 -2.46
C ALA A 23 6.94 14.25 -2.44
N CYS A 24 6.17 14.31 -3.53
CA CYS A 24 5.05 13.40 -3.78
C CYS A 24 5.58 12.01 -4.22
N SER A 25 6.60 11.54 -3.50
CA SER A 25 6.99 10.14 -3.52
C SER A 25 5.80 9.38 -3.00
N ARG A 26 5.09 8.70 -3.91
CA ARG A 26 4.02 7.78 -3.54
C ARG A 26 4.55 6.95 -2.38
N THR A 27 3.94 7.08 -1.20
CA THR A 27 4.18 6.13 -0.13
C THR A 27 3.88 4.78 -0.75
N LEU A 28 4.91 4.02 -1.10
CA LEU A 28 4.75 2.61 -1.41
C LEU A 28 4.17 2.05 -0.13
N SER A 29 2.84 1.89 -0.10
CA SER A 29 2.20 1.17 0.99
C SER A 29 2.89 -0.17 1.01
N THR A 30 3.67 -0.40 2.05
CA THR A 30 4.50 -1.57 2.28
C THR A 30 3.84 -2.80 1.66
N GLU A 31 4.39 -3.23 0.52
CA GLU A 31 4.50 -4.63 0.16
C GLU A 31 3.22 -5.49 0.25
N THR A 32 2.04 -4.90 0.09
CA THR A 32 0.77 -5.62 0.33
C THR A 32 0.51 -6.70 -0.74
N GLY A 33 1.33 -6.76 -1.79
CA GLY A 33 1.12 -7.62 -2.95
C GLY A 33 1.76 -9.01 -2.91
N LYS A 34 2.85 -9.23 -2.16
CA LYS A 34 3.56 -10.53 -2.15
C LYS A 34 3.83 -11.10 -0.76
N GLY A 35 4.26 -10.28 0.20
CA GLY A 35 4.57 -10.75 1.56
C GLY A 35 3.34 -11.14 2.38
N VAL A 36 2.17 -10.58 2.05
CA VAL A 36 0.90 -10.84 2.77
C VAL A 36 0.55 -12.32 2.75
N CYS A 37 0.82 -13.03 1.66
CA CYS A 37 0.50 -14.45 1.54
C CYS A 37 1.39 -15.38 2.37
N THR A 38 2.56 -14.88 2.78
CA THR A 38 3.47 -15.57 3.70
C THR A 38 3.00 -15.41 5.15
N VAL A 39 2.45 -14.25 5.51
CA VAL A 39 1.99 -13.95 6.89
C VAL A 39 0.56 -14.43 7.13
N TRP A 40 -0.35 -14.20 6.17
CA TRP A 40 -1.71 -14.71 6.22
C TRP A 40 -1.67 -16.18 5.81
N SER A 41 -1.68 -17.09 6.78
CA SER A 41 -1.68 -18.54 6.56
C SER A 41 -3.10 -19.11 6.48
N GLY A 42 -3.22 -20.33 5.95
CA GLY A 42 -4.49 -21.06 5.97
C GLY A 42 -4.84 -21.52 7.39
N LEU A 43 -6.11 -21.44 7.74
CA LEU A 43 -6.61 -21.86 9.06
C LEU A 43 -7.15 -23.30 9.00
N THR A 44 -6.91 -24.07 10.05
CA THR A 44 -7.49 -25.40 10.25
C THR A 44 -8.55 -25.36 11.34
N TYR A 45 -9.51 -26.28 11.31
CA TYR A 45 -10.55 -26.41 12.32
C TYR A 45 -10.60 -27.84 12.88
N SER A 46 -11.09 -27.98 14.11
CA SER A 46 -11.37 -29.23 14.78
C SER A 46 -12.87 -29.53 14.73
N ALA A 47 -13.25 -30.63 14.09
CA ALA A 47 -14.65 -31.04 13.99
C ALA A 47 -15.32 -31.33 15.35
N SER A 48 -14.53 -31.57 16.40
CA SER A 48 -15.02 -31.87 17.74
C SER A 48 -15.02 -30.68 18.71
N LYS A 49 -14.37 -29.56 18.34
CA LYS A 49 -14.20 -28.40 19.24
C LYS A 49 -14.75 -27.10 18.67
N ASP A 50 -14.79 -26.98 17.35
CA ASP A 50 -15.29 -25.78 16.69
C ASP A 50 -16.77 -25.91 16.36
N THR A 51 -17.50 -24.81 16.51
CA THR A 51 -18.90 -24.74 16.11
C THR A 51 -19.03 -24.71 14.59
N PRO A 52 -20.20 -25.08 14.04
CA PRO A 52 -20.47 -24.96 12.59
C PRO A 52 -20.20 -23.55 12.04
N GLU A 53 -20.49 -22.51 12.81
CA GLU A 53 -20.26 -21.11 12.44
C GLU A 53 -18.77 -20.79 12.30
N THR A 54 -17.95 -21.25 13.25
CA THR A 54 -16.49 -21.12 13.19
C THR A 54 -15.91 -21.84 11.98
N VAL A 55 -16.37 -23.07 11.72
CA VAL A 55 -15.93 -23.84 10.54
C VAL A 55 -16.29 -23.11 9.24
N LEU A 56 -17.49 -22.53 9.15
CA LEU A 56 -17.91 -21.74 8.00
C LEU A 56 -17.02 -20.50 7.80
N GLY A 57 -16.73 -19.77 8.87
CA GLY A 57 -15.83 -18.62 8.84
C GLY A 57 -14.43 -18.98 8.35
N ILE A 58 -13.86 -20.08 8.86
CA ILE A 58 -12.55 -20.60 8.45
C ILE A 58 -12.54 -20.95 6.95
N ARG A 59 -13.58 -21.63 6.46
CA ARG A 59 -13.72 -21.96 5.03
C ARG A 59 -13.75 -20.72 4.16
N GLN A 60 -14.56 -19.72 4.54
CA GLN A 60 -14.65 -18.46 3.80
C GLN A 60 -13.33 -17.68 3.80
N ASN A 61 -12.64 -17.62 4.94
CA ASN A 61 -11.32 -16.98 5.05
C ASN A 61 -10.29 -17.67 4.13
N ASN A 62 -10.23 -19.00 4.17
CA ASN A 62 -9.29 -19.76 3.35
C ASN A 62 -9.59 -19.61 1.85
N ALA A 63 -10.87 -19.54 1.46
CA ALA A 63 -11.26 -19.28 0.08
C ALA A 63 -10.82 -17.88 -0.39
N LYS A 64 -11.03 -16.84 0.43
CA LYS A 64 -10.56 -15.46 0.13
C LYS A 64 -9.04 -15.40 0.03
N ARG A 65 -8.33 -16.06 0.93
CA ARG A 65 -6.87 -16.16 0.88
C ARG A 65 -6.43 -16.85 -0.42
N ALA A 66 -7.04 -17.98 -0.76
CA ALA A 66 -6.69 -18.74 -1.96
C ALA A 66 -6.92 -17.93 -3.25
N SER A 67 -7.97 -17.11 -3.33
CA SER A 67 -8.19 -16.24 -4.48
C SER A 67 -7.21 -15.06 -4.54
N PHE A 68 -6.84 -14.49 -3.39
CA PHE A 68 -5.87 -13.39 -3.30
C PHE A 68 -4.43 -13.85 -3.61
N CYS A 69 -4.02 -14.99 -3.05
CA CYS A 69 -2.64 -15.49 -3.06
C CYS A 69 -2.29 -16.43 -4.22
N LYS A 70 -3.22 -16.72 -5.13
CA LYS A 70 -2.97 -17.53 -6.34
C LYS A 70 -2.37 -16.72 -7.52
N LYS A 71 -2.03 -15.44 -7.32
CA LYS A 71 -1.34 -14.60 -8.31
C LYS A 71 0.16 -14.79 -8.24
#